data_AF-A0A9Q9DPK9-F1
#
_entry.id   AF-A0A9Q9DPK9-F1
#
_cell.length_a   1.000
_cell.length_b   1.000
_cell.length_c   1.000
_cell.angle_alpha   90.00
_cell.angle_beta   90.00
_cell.angle_gamma   90.00
#
_symmetry.space_group_name_H-M   'P 1'
#
loop_
_entity.id
_entity.type
_entity.pdbx_description
1 polymer ?
#
loop_
_entity_poly.entity_id
_entity_poly.type
_entity_poly.pdbx_seq_one_letter_code
_entity_poly.pdbx_strand_id
1 'polypeptide(L)'
;MYSAPPGFPPPPQQPAPPPSGWTEHLFYTNGKGTPAFEALMKEFFVKLDPRGTGYITPEAFSSFLEASLVKDTDNVWKRSLNDSGMYSKEDMADFELKAAIEGFLFDHKVVVRNPSAKQLSYGGMPLLSLAGFTDFMSVEYAADPDNVLPGINNALRVYNIWPERGPLPRYAFPARTPLELQQRLDQATQRCAANAKEKLRANQARIDLELLGQQNAVDLIDGTRRSSTKKN
;
A
#
# COMPACT_ATOMS: atom_id res chain seq x y z
N MET A 1 -30.53 -41.13 -7.94
CA MET A 1 -30.04 -40.65 -9.25
C MET A 1 -31.26 -40.32 -10.08
N TYR A 2 -31.53 -39.03 -10.34
CA TYR A 2 -32.64 -38.61 -11.18
C TYR A 2 -32.23 -38.71 -12.64
N SER A 3 -32.76 -39.68 -13.36
CA SER A 3 -32.62 -39.78 -14.82
C SER A 3 -33.48 -38.70 -15.49
N ALA A 4 -32.87 -37.96 -16.42
CA ALA A 4 -33.57 -36.94 -17.21
C ALA A 4 -34.62 -37.58 -18.16
N PRO A 5 -35.67 -36.84 -18.56
CA PRO A 5 -36.71 -37.36 -19.44
C PRO A 5 -36.15 -37.69 -20.83
N PRO A 6 -36.59 -38.79 -21.47
CA PRO A 6 -36.15 -39.16 -22.81
C PRO A 6 -36.67 -38.16 -23.85
N GLY A 7 -35.76 -37.56 -24.65
CA GLY A 7 -36.13 -36.77 -25.82
C GLY A 7 -35.35 -35.47 -26.06
N PHE A 8 -34.57 -34.99 -25.09
CA PHE A 8 -33.69 -33.83 -25.30
C PHE A 8 -32.27 -34.28 -25.65
N PRO A 9 -31.65 -33.74 -26.72
CA PRO A 9 -30.23 -33.95 -26.95
C PRO A 9 -29.46 -33.42 -25.74
N PRO A 10 -28.37 -34.10 -25.31
CA PRO A 10 -27.53 -33.57 -24.24
C PRO A 10 -27.09 -32.15 -24.61
N PRO A 11 -27.10 -31.20 -23.66
CA PRO A 11 -26.62 -29.86 -23.94
C PRO A 11 -25.20 -29.93 -24.53
N PRO A 12 -24.85 -29.03 -25.46
CA PRO A 12 -23.51 -28.99 -26.03
C PRO A 12 -22.49 -29.00 -24.89
N GLN A 13 -21.72 -30.08 -24.77
CA GLN A 13 -20.63 -30.12 -23.81
C GLN A 13 -19.64 -29.06 -24.27
N GLN A 14 -19.52 -27.98 -23.49
CA GLN A 14 -18.40 -27.06 -23.68
C GLN A 14 -17.12 -27.89 -23.61
N PRO A 15 -16.17 -27.71 -24.57
CA PRO A 15 -14.87 -28.32 -24.48
C PRO A 15 -14.30 -28.05 -23.08
N ALA A 16 -13.76 -29.08 -22.43
CA ALA A 16 -13.06 -28.89 -21.17
C ALA A 16 -12.03 -27.76 -21.38
N PRO A 17 -12.02 -26.73 -20.53
CA PRO A 17 -11.00 -25.69 -20.64
C PRO A 17 -9.63 -26.36 -20.64
N PRO A 18 -8.67 -25.87 -21.45
CA PRO A 18 -7.31 -26.40 -21.40
C PRO A 18 -6.83 -26.38 -19.95
N PRO A 19 -6.13 -27.43 -19.48
CA PRO A 19 -5.66 -27.48 -18.11
C PRO A 19 -4.77 -26.27 -17.84
N SER A 20 -5.11 -25.52 -16.81
CA SER A 20 -4.29 -24.42 -16.30
C SER A 20 -2.87 -24.92 -16.07
N GLY A 21 -1.85 -24.18 -16.53
CA GLY A 21 -0.45 -24.50 -16.25
C GLY A 21 -0.08 -24.33 -14.77
N TRP A 22 -0.98 -23.73 -13.98
CA TRP A 22 -0.87 -23.58 -12.54
C TRP A 22 -1.26 -24.88 -11.85
N THR A 23 -0.39 -25.44 -11.02
CA THR A 23 -0.71 -26.62 -10.19
C THR A 23 -0.61 -26.32 -8.71
N GLU A 24 -0.08 -25.15 -8.36
CA GLU A 24 0.26 -24.73 -7.01
C GLU A 24 -0.85 -23.84 -6.40
N HIS A 25 -1.01 -23.92 -5.08
CA HIS A 25 -1.70 -22.87 -4.33
C HIS A 25 -0.71 -21.74 -4.03
N LEU A 26 -1.15 -20.50 -4.23
CA LEU A 26 -0.35 -19.31 -3.93
C LEU A 26 -0.41 -18.94 -2.45
N PHE A 27 -1.37 -19.46 -1.70
CA PHE A 27 -1.57 -19.10 -0.30
C PHE A 27 -1.70 -20.33 0.58
N TYR A 28 -1.13 -20.25 1.77
CA TYR A 28 -1.47 -21.14 2.88
C TYR A 28 -2.86 -20.79 3.41
N THR A 29 -3.45 -21.70 4.20
CA THR A 29 -4.78 -21.53 4.79
C THR A 29 -4.89 -20.31 5.72
N ASN A 30 -3.77 -19.81 6.23
CA ASN A 30 -3.68 -18.61 7.08
C ASN A 30 -3.51 -17.30 6.28
N GLY A 31 -3.51 -17.36 4.94
CA GLY A 31 -3.36 -16.19 4.06
C GLY A 31 -1.93 -15.75 3.78
N LYS A 32 -0.92 -16.44 4.32
CA LYS A 32 0.48 -16.17 3.94
C LYS A 32 0.76 -16.72 2.55
N GLY A 33 1.61 -16.00 1.80
CA GLY A 33 2.12 -16.48 0.52
C GLY A 33 2.90 -17.80 0.66
N THR A 34 2.74 -18.69 -0.31
CA THR A 34 3.59 -19.87 -0.48
C THR A 34 4.87 -19.50 -1.24
N PRO A 35 5.87 -20.40 -1.33
CA PRO A 35 7.04 -20.16 -2.18
C PRO A 35 6.70 -19.87 -3.65
N ALA A 36 5.60 -20.42 -4.17
CA ALA A 36 5.12 -20.13 -5.52
C ALA A 36 4.64 -18.67 -5.66
N PHE A 37 3.99 -18.15 -4.63
CA PHE A 37 3.60 -16.74 -4.55
C PHE A 37 4.79 -15.82 -4.40
N GLU A 38 5.74 -16.16 -3.53
CA GLU A 38 6.98 -15.38 -3.37
C GLU A 38 7.77 -15.32 -4.69
N ALA A 39 7.86 -16.44 -5.42
CA ALA A 39 8.48 -16.48 -6.73
C ALA A 39 7.75 -15.55 -7.73
N LEU A 40 6.41 -15.58 -7.73
CA LEU A 40 5.62 -14.71 -8.61
C LEU A 40 5.81 -13.23 -8.27
N MET A 41 5.77 -12.86 -6.99
CA MET A 41 5.96 -11.48 -6.56
C MET A 41 7.38 -11.00 -6.87
N LYS A 42 8.39 -11.88 -6.79
CA LYS A 42 9.75 -11.56 -7.22
C LYS A 42 9.83 -11.24 -8.71
N GLU A 43 9.12 -11.97 -9.58
CA GLU A 43 9.07 -11.65 -11.02
C GLU A 43 8.51 -10.25 -11.28
N PHE A 44 7.39 -9.90 -10.62
CA PHE A 44 6.87 -8.52 -10.70
C PHE A 44 7.89 -7.51 -10.18
N PHE A 45 8.48 -7.76 -9.01
CA PHE A 45 9.42 -6.84 -8.38
C PHE A 45 10.63 -6.54 -9.29
N VAL A 46 11.18 -7.54 -9.97
CA VAL A 46 12.29 -7.34 -10.93
C VAL A 46 11.89 -6.42 -12.08
N LYS A 47 10.62 -6.46 -12.52
CA LYS A 47 10.12 -5.51 -13.54
C LYS A 47 9.90 -4.11 -12.99
N LEU A 48 9.52 -4.00 -11.72
CA LEU A 48 9.26 -2.72 -11.04
C LEU A 48 10.54 -2.02 -10.55
N ASP A 49 11.61 -2.77 -10.32
CA ASP A 49 12.96 -2.27 -9.99
C ASP A 49 13.96 -2.66 -11.10
N PRO A 50 13.86 -2.06 -12.30
CA PRO A 50 14.72 -2.43 -13.43
C PRO A 50 16.20 -2.14 -13.20
N ARG A 51 16.53 -1.32 -12.19
CA ARG A 51 17.91 -0.98 -11.82
C ARG A 51 18.48 -1.90 -10.75
N GLY A 52 17.70 -2.84 -10.21
CA GLY A 52 18.14 -3.77 -9.18
C GLY A 52 18.60 -3.08 -7.90
N THR A 53 17.94 -1.99 -7.53
CA THR A 53 18.25 -1.22 -6.30
C THR A 53 17.86 -1.95 -5.02
N GLY A 54 16.98 -2.96 -5.12
CA GLY A 54 16.40 -3.69 -4.00
C GLY A 54 15.12 -3.05 -3.46
N TYR A 55 14.65 -1.95 -4.07
CA TYR A 55 13.47 -1.21 -3.64
C TYR A 55 12.66 -0.69 -4.82
N ILE A 56 11.34 -0.60 -4.67
CA ILE A 56 10.44 0.05 -5.62
C ILE A 56 9.94 1.39 -5.07
N THR A 57 9.82 2.38 -5.96
CA THR A 57 9.32 3.71 -5.58
C THR A 57 7.79 3.71 -5.49
N PRO A 58 7.19 4.70 -4.82
CA PRO A 58 5.73 4.86 -4.78
C PRO A 58 5.09 4.90 -6.17
N GLU A 59 5.73 5.53 -7.16
CA GLU A 59 5.24 5.61 -8.54
C GLU A 59 5.24 4.25 -9.22
N ALA A 60 6.32 3.47 -9.07
CA ALA A 60 6.42 2.13 -9.64
C ALA A 60 5.36 1.22 -9.04
N PHE A 61 5.18 1.28 -7.72
CA PHE A 61 4.14 0.54 -7.02
C PHE A 61 2.73 0.98 -7.45
N SER A 62 2.47 2.28 -7.52
CA SER A 62 1.20 2.83 -8.01
C SER A 62 0.88 2.38 -9.44
N SER A 63 1.86 2.38 -10.33
CA SER A 63 1.71 1.92 -11.71
C SER A 63 1.38 0.43 -11.78
N PHE A 64 1.96 -0.37 -10.88
CA PHE A 64 1.62 -1.78 -10.74
C PHE A 64 0.17 -1.99 -10.27
N LEU A 65 -0.31 -1.19 -9.32
CA LEU A 65 -1.71 -1.25 -8.88
C LEU A 65 -2.68 -0.91 -10.02
N GLU A 66 -2.35 0.07 -10.86
CA GLU A 66 -3.13 0.39 -12.07
C GLU A 66 -3.12 -0.76 -13.08
N ALA A 67 -1.96 -1.37 -13.33
CA ALA A 67 -1.85 -2.58 -14.15
C ALA A 67 -2.63 -3.75 -13.54
N SER A 68 -2.85 -3.73 -12.23
CA SER A 68 -3.69 -4.69 -11.50
C SER A 68 -5.16 -4.25 -11.42
N LEU A 69 -5.58 -3.29 -12.24
CA LEU A 69 -6.96 -2.77 -12.33
C LEU A 69 -7.50 -2.19 -11.01
N VAL A 70 -6.62 -1.83 -10.07
CA VAL A 70 -7.00 -1.11 -8.85
C VAL A 70 -7.45 0.30 -9.25
N LYS A 71 -8.63 0.70 -8.77
CA LYS A 71 -9.17 2.03 -9.05
C LYS A 71 -8.32 3.09 -8.38
N ASP A 72 -8.27 4.28 -8.97
CA ASP A 72 -7.54 5.42 -8.41
C ASP A 72 -7.97 5.74 -6.96
N THR A 73 -9.24 5.53 -6.61
CA THR A 73 -9.76 5.73 -5.24
C THR A 73 -9.20 4.75 -4.21
N ASP A 74 -8.79 3.57 -4.66
CA ASP A 74 -8.26 2.48 -3.83
C ASP A 74 -6.73 2.47 -3.85
N ASN A 75 -6.11 3.07 -4.86
CA ASN A 75 -4.68 3.35 -4.91
C ASN A 75 -4.33 4.51 -3.96
N VAL A 76 -3.84 4.15 -2.76
CA VAL A 76 -3.52 5.08 -1.66
C VAL A 76 -2.61 6.23 -2.09
N TRP A 77 -1.58 5.96 -2.90
CA TRP A 77 -0.66 7.00 -3.33
C TRP A 77 -1.35 7.93 -4.34
N LYS A 78 -1.98 7.36 -5.36
CA LYS A 78 -2.60 8.14 -6.44
C LYS A 78 -3.78 8.99 -5.97
N ARG A 79 -4.67 8.48 -5.10
CA ARG A 79 -5.77 9.27 -4.52
C ARG A 79 -5.30 10.43 -3.65
N SER A 80 -4.06 10.38 -3.19
CA SER A 80 -3.48 11.33 -2.24
C SER A 80 -2.63 12.39 -2.94
N LEU A 81 -2.58 12.38 -4.28
CA LEU A 81 -1.97 13.42 -5.11
C LEU A 81 -2.82 14.70 -5.07
N ASN A 82 -2.77 15.39 -3.94
CA ASN A 82 -3.53 16.60 -3.69
C ASN A 82 -2.60 17.82 -3.62
N ASP A 83 -3.02 18.92 -4.24
CA ASP A 83 -2.31 20.19 -4.11
C ASP A 83 -2.56 20.78 -2.72
N SER A 84 -1.47 21.08 -2.01
CA SER A 84 -1.51 21.67 -0.66
C SER A 84 -1.03 23.12 -0.64
N GLY A 85 -0.50 23.65 -1.76
CA GLY A 85 0.15 24.96 -1.87
C GLY A 85 1.47 25.12 -1.09
N MET A 86 1.72 24.29 -0.07
CA MET A 86 2.89 24.34 0.80
C MET A 86 3.90 23.21 0.54
N TYR A 87 3.40 22.05 0.14
CA TYR A 87 4.18 20.84 -0.16
C TYR A 87 3.81 20.33 -1.55
N SER A 88 4.70 19.57 -2.18
CA SER A 88 4.36 18.95 -3.47
C SER A 88 3.25 17.92 -3.28
N LYS A 89 2.46 17.67 -4.33
CA LYS A 89 1.43 16.63 -4.31
C LYS A 89 2.03 15.25 -4.05
N GLU A 90 3.26 15.02 -4.50
CA GLU A 90 4.01 13.78 -4.26
C GLU A 90 4.38 13.64 -2.79
N ASP A 91 4.77 14.72 -2.09
CA ASP A 91 5.06 14.66 -0.65
C ASP A 91 3.81 14.24 0.15
N MET A 92 2.63 14.74 -0.24
CA MET A 92 1.35 14.37 0.37
C MET A 92 1.01 12.90 0.10
N ALA A 93 1.19 12.45 -1.15
CA ALA A 93 0.96 11.06 -1.53
C ALA A 93 1.91 10.08 -0.85
N ASP A 94 3.19 10.45 -0.74
CA ASP A 94 4.21 9.69 -0.03
C ASP A 94 3.89 9.55 1.45
N PHE A 95 3.41 10.63 2.09
CA PHE A 95 3.00 10.62 3.50
C PHE A 95 1.88 9.62 3.76
N GLU A 96 0.83 9.61 2.93
CA GLU A 96 -0.31 8.70 3.08
C GLU A 96 0.08 7.24 2.79
N LEU A 97 0.84 6.99 1.72
CA LEU A 97 1.34 5.65 1.42
C LEU A 97 2.25 5.14 2.55
N LYS A 98 3.14 5.98 3.07
CA LYS A 98 4.03 5.64 4.19
C LYS A 98 3.22 5.27 5.43
N ALA A 99 2.18 6.03 5.75
CA ALA A 99 1.31 5.72 6.90
C ALA A 99 0.66 4.34 6.77
N ALA A 100 0.20 3.97 5.57
CA ALA A 100 -0.34 2.63 5.30
C ALA A 100 0.73 1.54 5.48
N ILE A 101 1.90 1.71 4.86
CA ILE A 101 3.03 0.77 4.95
C ILE A 101 3.48 0.56 6.40
N GLU A 102 3.64 1.64 7.17
CA GLU A 102 4.00 1.60 8.59
C GLU A 102 2.91 0.93 9.44
N GLY A 103 1.63 1.17 9.12
CA GLY A 103 0.51 0.54 9.81
C GLY A 103 0.50 -0.98 9.70
N PHE A 104 0.85 -1.51 8.54
CA PHE A 104 0.95 -2.94 8.29
C PHE A 104 2.31 -3.57 8.63
N LEU A 105 3.29 -2.74 8.99
CA LEU A 105 4.68 -3.14 9.25
C LEU A 105 5.34 -3.78 8.02
N PHE A 106 4.98 -3.32 6.83
CA PHE A 106 5.62 -3.78 5.60
C PHE A 106 7.06 -3.25 5.55
N ASP A 107 7.98 -4.12 5.14
CA ASP A 107 9.41 -3.78 5.09
C ASP A 107 9.68 -2.69 4.04
N HIS A 108 10.28 -1.59 4.47
CA HIS A 108 10.50 -0.42 3.63
C HIS A 108 11.66 0.42 4.14
N LYS A 109 12.18 1.29 3.27
CA LYS A 109 13.14 2.33 3.59
C LYS A 109 12.51 3.68 3.35
N VAL A 110 12.69 4.62 4.26
CA VAL A 110 12.25 6.01 4.06
C VAL A 110 13.41 6.86 3.55
N VAL A 111 13.18 7.65 2.51
CA VAL A 111 14.17 8.60 1.98
C VAL A 111 13.55 9.98 1.78
N VAL A 112 14.41 10.99 1.62
CA VAL A 112 13.99 12.34 1.28
C VAL A 112 13.83 12.43 -0.24
N ARG A 113 12.64 12.79 -0.73
CA ARG A 113 12.36 12.94 -2.17
C ARG A 113 13.16 14.09 -2.78
N ASN A 114 13.04 15.28 -2.21
CA ASN A 114 13.74 16.48 -2.66
C ASN A 114 14.37 17.21 -1.46
N PRO A 115 15.67 17.03 -1.20
CA PRO A 115 16.36 17.68 -0.08
C PRO A 115 16.33 19.22 -0.12
N SER A 116 16.09 19.81 -1.29
CA SER A 116 16.03 21.27 -1.47
C SER A 116 14.63 21.85 -1.22
N ALA A 117 13.60 21.02 -1.06
CA ALA A 117 12.23 21.44 -0.79
C ALA A 117 11.92 21.45 0.72
N LYS A 118 10.83 22.13 1.10
CA LYS A 118 10.30 22.06 2.46
C LYS A 118 9.78 20.65 2.74
N GLN A 119 10.23 20.05 3.84
CA GLN A 119 9.86 18.69 4.22
C GLN A 119 8.61 18.67 5.10
N LEU A 120 7.72 17.71 4.86
CA LEU A 120 6.65 17.37 5.78
C LEU A 120 7.24 16.77 7.07
N SER A 121 6.82 17.28 8.22
CA SER A 121 7.12 16.65 9.51
C SER A 121 6.53 15.23 9.52
N TYR A 122 7.36 14.23 9.84
CA TYR A 122 7.01 12.80 9.79
C TYR A 122 6.70 12.23 8.39
N GLY A 123 6.94 13.02 7.34
CA GLY A 123 6.84 12.58 5.94
C GLY A 123 8.08 11.83 5.46
N GLY A 124 8.25 11.80 4.15
CA GLY A 124 9.32 11.08 3.47
C GLY A 124 8.78 10.04 2.50
N MET A 125 9.55 9.77 1.46
CA MET A 125 9.21 8.84 0.39
C MET A 125 9.46 7.40 0.86
N PRO A 126 8.42 6.56 0.98
CA PRO A 126 8.60 5.16 1.33
C PRO A 126 9.03 4.37 0.08
N LEU A 127 10.19 3.73 0.16
CA LEU A 127 10.69 2.77 -0.83
C LEU A 127 10.40 1.36 -0.33
N LEU A 128 9.56 0.62 -1.04
CA LEU A 128 9.12 -0.71 -0.62
C LEU A 128 10.15 -1.76 -1.04
N SER A 129 10.57 -2.63 -0.11
CA SER A 129 11.49 -3.72 -0.45
C SER A 129 10.76 -4.88 -1.13
N LEU A 130 11.49 -5.90 -1.61
CA LEU A 130 10.86 -7.13 -2.12
C LEU A 130 10.03 -7.82 -1.02
N ALA A 131 10.52 -7.84 0.21
CA ALA A 131 9.81 -8.43 1.33
C ALA A 131 8.53 -7.64 1.63
N GLY A 132 8.62 -6.31 1.70
CA GLY A 132 7.47 -5.44 1.92
C GLY A 132 6.44 -5.53 0.79
N PHE A 133 6.87 -5.59 -0.46
CA PHE A 133 6.00 -5.76 -1.63
C PHE A 133 5.27 -7.10 -1.59
N THR A 134 6.02 -8.18 -1.37
CA THR A 134 5.43 -9.53 -1.30
C THR A 134 4.42 -9.62 -0.18
N ASP A 135 4.74 -9.06 0.98
CA ASP A 135 3.86 -9.08 2.14
C ASP A 135 2.61 -8.22 1.94
N PHE A 136 2.76 -7.02 1.34
CA PHE A 136 1.66 -6.16 0.92
C PHE A 136 0.71 -6.92 0.00
N MET A 137 1.25 -7.48 -1.08
CA MET A 137 0.43 -8.20 -2.06
C MET A 137 -0.20 -9.46 -1.47
N SER A 138 0.45 -10.10 -0.48
CA SER A 138 -0.15 -11.25 0.19
C SER A 138 -1.43 -10.86 0.94
N VAL A 139 -1.41 -9.71 1.61
CA VAL A 139 -2.56 -9.18 2.35
C VAL A 139 -3.69 -8.83 1.38
N GLU A 140 -3.40 -8.03 0.36
CA GLU A 140 -4.41 -7.59 -0.62
C GLU A 140 -5.08 -8.77 -1.32
N TYR A 141 -4.27 -9.70 -1.83
CA TYR A 141 -4.77 -10.79 -2.64
C TYR A 141 -5.47 -11.89 -1.86
N ALA A 142 -5.09 -12.12 -0.60
CA ALA A 142 -5.79 -13.07 0.26
C ALA A 142 -7.03 -12.47 0.92
N ALA A 143 -7.15 -11.13 0.97
CA ALA A 143 -8.29 -10.46 1.60
C ALA A 143 -9.57 -10.61 0.78
N ASP A 144 -9.51 -10.34 -0.52
CA ASP A 144 -10.64 -10.47 -1.44
C ASP A 144 -10.21 -11.07 -2.80
N PRO A 145 -10.00 -12.39 -2.85
CA PRO A 145 -9.50 -13.07 -4.05
C PRO A 145 -10.39 -12.90 -5.28
N ASP A 146 -11.70 -12.79 -5.12
CA ASP A 146 -12.64 -12.73 -6.24
C ASP A 146 -12.58 -11.36 -6.93
N ASN A 147 -12.36 -10.30 -6.17
CA ASN A 147 -12.20 -8.95 -6.69
C ASN A 147 -10.80 -8.73 -7.31
N VAL A 148 -9.74 -9.30 -6.73
CA VAL A 148 -8.35 -9.07 -7.18
C VAL A 148 -7.88 -9.98 -8.32
N LEU A 149 -8.54 -11.12 -8.53
CA LEU A 149 -8.14 -12.11 -9.54
C LEU A 149 -8.10 -11.56 -10.98
N PRO A 150 -9.09 -10.76 -11.46
CA PRO A 150 -9.00 -10.13 -12.77
C PRO A 150 -7.80 -9.18 -12.87
N GLY A 151 -7.51 -8.46 -11.78
CA GLY A 151 -6.42 -7.52 -11.66
C GLY A 151 -5.05 -8.17 -11.82
N ILE A 152 -4.74 -9.18 -11.00
CA ILE A 152 -3.46 -9.89 -11.09
C ILE A 152 -3.28 -10.59 -12.44
N ASN A 153 -4.35 -11.11 -13.05
CA ASN A 153 -4.31 -11.68 -14.40
C ASN A 153 -3.98 -10.62 -15.47
N ASN A 154 -4.52 -9.41 -15.33
CA ASN A 154 -4.14 -8.31 -16.21
C ASN A 154 -2.67 -7.92 -16.00
N ALA A 155 -2.21 -7.85 -14.76
CA ALA A 155 -0.81 -7.55 -14.44
C ALA A 155 0.15 -8.61 -15.03
N LEU A 156 -0.14 -9.90 -14.89
CA LEU A 156 0.64 -10.99 -15.51
C LEU A 156 0.84 -10.77 -17.01
N ARG A 157 -0.24 -10.38 -17.71
CA ARG A 157 -0.21 -10.09 -19.14
C ARG A 157 0.60 -8.83 -19.46
N VAL A 158 0.39 -7.73 -18.73
CA VAL A 158 1.08 -6.45 -18.95
C VAL A 158 2.59 -6.59 -18.75
N TYR A 159 3.01 -7.31 -17.70
CA TYR A 159 4.41 -7.52 -17.37
C TYR A 159 5.04 -8.74 -18.08
N ASN A 160 4.24 -9.48 -18.86
CA ASN A 160 4.63 -10.70 -19.57
C ASN A 160 5.32 -11.73 -18.67
N ILE A 161 4.67 -12.04 -17.53
CA ILE A 161 5.17 -12.99 -16.54
C ILE A 161 4.47 -14.34 -16.76
N TRP A 162 5.29 -15.38 -16.96
CA TRP A 162 4.89 -16.78 -17.18
C TRP A 162 3.72 -16.94 -18.17
N PRO A 163 3.80 -16.38 -19.38
CA PRO A 163 2.72 -16.45 -20.37
C PRO A 163 2.32 -17.89 -20.71
N GLU A 164 3.26 -18.84 -20.60
CA GLU A 164 3.04 -20.27 -20.82
C GLU A 164 2.09 -20.93 -19.82
N ARG A 165 1.93 -20.35 -18.62
CA ARG A 165 1.01 -20.88 -17.60
C ARG A 165 -0.44 -20.43 -17.80
N GLY A 166 -0.65 -19.43 -18.64
CA GLY A 166 -1.96 -18.81 -18.83
C GLY A 166 -2.46 -18.05 -17.60
N PRO A 167 -3.75 -17.64 -17.58
CA PRO A 167 -4.31 -16.91 -16.46
C PRO A 167 -4.33 -17.75 -15.19
N LEU A 168 -4.08 -17.09 -14.05
CA LEU A 168 -4.26 -17.65 -12.72
C LEU A 168 -5.71 -18.09 -12.52
N PRO A 169 -5.92 -19.34 -12.05
CA PRO A 169 -7.24 -19.85 -11.71
C PRO A 169 -7.62 -19.51 -10.28
N ARG A 170 -8.93 -19.46 -10.00
CA ARG A 170 -9.47 -19.09 -8.68
C ARG A 170 -9.01 -20.00 -7.53
N TYR A 171 -8.76 -21.29 -7.80
CA TYR A 171 -8.32 -22.25 -6.76
C TYR A 171 -6.91 -21.96 -6.24
N ALA A 172 -6.12 -21.15 -6.95
CA ALA A 172 -4.80 -20.74 -6.50
C ALA A 172 -4.87 -19.83 -5.25
N PHE A 173 -6.04 -19.26 -4.96
CA PHE A 173 -6.30 -18.33 -3.86
C PHE A 173 -7.18 -18.97 -2.77
N PRO A 174 -7.17 -18.43 -1.54
CA PRO A 174 -8.07 -18.87 -0.47
C PRO A 174 -9.54 -18.79 -0.88
N ALA A 175 -10.37 -19.76 -0.46
CA ALA A 175 -11.80 -19.74 -0.76
C ALA A 175 -12.54 -18.55 -0.11
N ARG A 176 -12.00 -18.04 1.00
CA ARG A 176 -12.49 -16.88 1.76
C ARG A 176 -11.32 -16.23 2.49
N THR A 177 -11.51 -15.01 2.97
CA THR A 177 -10.56 -14.31 3.84
C THR A 177 -10.18 -15.18 5.04
N PRO A 178 -8.88 -15.50 5.21
CA PRO A 178 -8.40 -16.24 6.38
C PRO A 178 -8.58 -15.47 7.70
N LEU A 179 -8.79 -16.19 8.81
CA LEU A 179 -9.04 -15.57 10.11
C LEU A 179 -7.81 -14.81 10.62
N GLU A 180 -6.63 -15.40 10.47
CA GLU A 180 -5.36 -14.80 10.85
C GLU A 180 -5.07 -13.52 10.05
N LEU A 181 -5.48 -13.50 8.77
CA LEU A 181 -5.41 -12.30 7.94
C LEU A 181 -6.36 -11.21 8.46
N GLN A 182 -7.60 -11.58 8.82
CA GLN A 182 -8.54 -10.63 9.41
C GLN A 182 -7.98 -10.00 10.70
N GLN A 183 -7.40 -10.81 11.59
CA GLN A 183 -6.75 -10.31 12.80
C GLN A 183 -5.60 -9.34 12.48
N ARG A 184 -4.83 -9.63 11.44
CA ARG A 184 -3.75 -8.75 10.99
C ARG A 184 -4.26 -7.42 10.45
N LEU A 185 -5.37 -7.42 9.68
CA LEU A 185 -6.05 -6.22 9.20
C LEU A 185 -6.56 -5.37 10.36
N ASP A 186 -7.17 -6.00 11.37
CA ASP A 186 -7.70 -5.31 12.56
C ASP A 186 -6.57 -4.65 13.36
N GLN A 187 -5.46 -5.37 13.57
CA GLN A 187 -4.28 -4.83 14.26
C GLN A 187 -3.64 -3.69 13.48
N ALA A 188 -3.55 -3.79 12.15
CA ALA A 188 -3.03 -2.71 11.32
C ALA A 188 -3.89 -1.45 11.43
N THR A 189 -5.21 -1.62 11.38
CA THR A 189 -6.18 -0.53 11.56
C THR A 189 -6.00 0.17 12.92
N GLN A 190 -5.84 -0.60 13.99
CA GLN A 190 -5.58 -0.07 15.34
C GLN A 190 -4.25 0.70 15.40
N ARG A 191 -3.18 0.18 14.79
CA ARG A 191 -1.88 0.86 14.73
C ARG A 191 -1.96 2.16 13.94
N CYS A 192 -2.60 2.16 12.77
CA CYS A 192 -2.83 3.37 11.98
C CYS A 192 -3.53 4.45 12.81
N ALA A 193 -4.61 4.08 13.52
CA ALA A 193 -5.36 5.01 14.36
C ALA A 193 -4.51 5.54 15.54
N ALA A 194 -3.73 4.68 16.19
CA ALA A 194 -2.85 5.09 17.28
C ALA A 194 -1.75 6.06 16.80
N ASN A 195 -1.08 5.72 15.69
CA ASN A 195 -0.03 6.55 15.09
C ASN A 195 -0.57 7.90 14.64
N ALA A 196 -1.76 7.94 14.03
CA ALA A 196 -2.41 9.19 13.65
C ALA A 196 -2.70 10.08 14.87
N LYS A 197 -3.22 9.49 15.96
CA LYS A 197 -3.51 10.20 17.21
C LYS A 197 -2.24 10.75 17.88
N GLU A 198 -1.15 9.99 17.84
CA GLU A 198 0.15 10.43 18.36
C GLU A 198 0.71 11.60 17.57
N LYS A 199 0.72 11.51 16.23
CA LYS A 199 1.19 12.60 15.35
C LYS A 199 0.37 13.89 15.56
N LEU A 200 -0.94 13.78 15.73
CA LEU A 200 -1.80 14.93 16.05
C LEU A 200 -1.43 15.57 17.39
N ARG A 201 -1.22 14.77 18.44
CA ARG A 201 -0.80 15.27 19.77
C ARG A 201 0.57 15.94 19.71
N ALA A 202 1.53 15.35 19.00
CA ALA A 202 2.86 15.92 18.84
C ALA A 202 2.82 17.26 18.09
N ASN A 203 1.99 17.37 17.05
CA ASN A 203 1.78 18.63 16.34
C ASN A 203 1.12 19.70 17.22
N GLN A 204 0.09 19.34 18.00
CA GLN A 204 -0.54 20.28 18.92
C GLN A 204 0.46 20.80 19.97
N ALA A 205 1.22 19.90 20.59
CA ALA A 205 2.24 20.29 21.57
C ALA A 205 3.32 21.21 20.97
N ARG A 206 3.71 20.98 19.70
CA ARG A 206 4.63 21.86 18.99
C ARG A 206 4.06 23.27 18.79
N ILE A 207 2.80 23.37 18.35
CA ILE A 207 2.11 24.66 18.17
C ILE A 207 2.01 25.41 19.50
N ASP A 208 1.65 24.71 20.58
CA ASP A 208 1.51 25.31 21.91
C ASP A 208 2.86 25.87 22.42
N LEU A 209 3.95 25.13 22.19
CA LEU A 209 5.31 25.58 22.52
C LEU A 209 5.76 26.77 21.68
N GLU A 210 5.45 26.79 20.38
CA GLU A 210 5.74 27.92 19.50
C GLU A 210 4.98 29.19 19.96
N LEU A 211 3.70 29.06 20.32
CA LEU A 211 2.88 30.16 20.81
C LEU A 211 3.38 30.69 22.16
N LEU A 212 3.72 29.78 23.09
CA LEU A 212 4.32 30.17 24.38
C LEU A 212 5.67 30.89 24.18
N GLY A 213 6.50 30.40 23.25
CA GLY A 213 7.77 31.04 22.91
C GLY A 213 7.59 32.44 22.32
N GLN A 214 6.62 32.62 21.42
CA GLN A 214 6.27 33.93 20.87
C GLN A 214 5.79 34.89 21.95
N GLN A 215 4.91 34.44 22.85
CA GLN A 215 4.43 35.27 23.96
C GLN A 215 5.58 35.70 24.88
N ASN A 216 6.44 34.77 25.28
CA ASN A 216 7.60 35.07 26.11
C ASN A 216 8.56 36.08 25.43
N ALA A 217 8.75 35.98 24.11
CA ALA A 217 9.57 36.92 23.37
C ALA A 217 8.97 38.33 23.35
N VAL A 218 7.65 38.45 23.17
CA VAL A 218 6.93 39.73 23.25
C VAL A 218 7.06 40.34 24.64
N ASP A 219 6.87 39.54 25.69
CA ASP A 219 6.95 39.99 27.09
C ASP A 219 8.37 40.52 27.44
N LEU A 220 9.42 39.89 26.91
CA LEU A 220 10.81 40.36 27.08
C LEU A 220 11.06 41.69 26.38
N ILE A 221 10.54 41.89 25.16
CA ILE A 221 10.66 43.15 24.42
C ILE A 221 9.92 44.28 25.15
N ASP A 222 8.71 44.02 25.63
CA ASP A 222 7.90 45.01 26.36
C ASP A 222 8.48 45.33 27.75
N GLY A 223 9.02 44.33 28.46
CA GLY A 223 9.77 44.54 29.71
C GLY A 223 11.02 45.40 29.51
N THR A 224 11.71 45.23 28.39
CA THR A 224 12.88 46.03 28.01
C THR A 224 12.48 47.48 27.67
N ARG A 225 11.34 47.70 27.00
CA ARG A 225 10.81 49.05 26.74
C ARG A 225 10.36 49.78 28.01
N ARG A 226 9.72 49.09 28.97
CA ARG A 226 9.27 49.72 30.22
C ARG A 226 10.42 50.10 31.16
N SER A 227 11.55 49.40 31.10
CA SER A 227 12.73 49.72 31.92
C SER A 227 13.55 50.90 31.37
N SER A 228 13.51 51.16 30.05
CA SER A 228 14.15 52.33 29.46
C SER A 228 13.37 53.64 29.66
N THR A 229 12.05 53.60 29.88
CA THR A 229 11.23 54.81 30.13
C THR A 229 11.31 55.31 31.57
N LYS A 230 11.79 54.50 32.53
CA LYS A 230 11.96 54.90 33.95
C LYS A 230 13.32 55.52 34.28
N LYS A 231 14.20 55.67 33.28
CA LYS A 231 15.46 56.43 33.38
C LYS A 231 15.34 57.68 32.53
N ASN A 232 14.62 58.69 33.02
CA ASN A 232 14.72 60.10 32.63
C ASN A 232 14.11 60.95 33.74
#